data_AF-A0A0Q5I8M0-F1
#
_entry.id   AF-A0A0Q5I8M0-F1
#
_cell.length_a   1.000
_cell.length_b   1.000
_cell.length_c   1.000
_cell.angle_alpha   90.00
_cell.angle_beta   90.00
_cell.angle_gamma   90.00
#
_symmetry.space_group_name_H-M   'P 1'
#
loop_
_entity.id
_entity.type
_entity.pdbx_description
1 polymer ?
#
loop_
_entity_poly.entity_id
_entity_poly.type
_entity_poly.pdbx_seq_one_letter_code
_entity_poly.pdbx_strand_id
1 'polypeptide(L)'
;MEKLIAELLRLFVMDAAAAPALARQLQGQPPGQDGGDADLLAAGGLTRAVAIPFEKSKDTPAGEHWAQLCEAANALQAEHGFPAPAVSVTGLGYCLWIALAAPVPAAQARQFVRRVRQAWLPEGAARAEAKTPPLPPCLDAASGRWAAFIHPGMGASFADEPWLEIAPPPLAQAAFLEGVDSVAPEEFAAAFAALGRPEAAPALAQPATVAVQAPAPAAAAPAGLLLADATLEDIVRHLHARNIEPTFRHLLPAPDGR
;
A
#
# COMPACT_ATOMS: atom_id res chain seq x y z
N MET A 1 20.10 -9.20 -1.28
CA MET A 1 19.87 -8.44 -0.03
C MET A 1 20.15 -6.97 -0.23
N GLU A 2 21.32 -6.60 -0.78
CA GLU A 2 21.70 -5.21 -1.08
C GLU A 2 20.64 -4.44 -1.90
N LYS A 3 20.12 -5.04 -2.98
CA LYS A 3 19.05 -4.41 -3.79
C LYS A 3 17.82 -4.05 -2.96
N LEU A 4 17.37 -4.95 -2.08
CA LEU A 4 16.22 -4.68 -1.21
C LEU A 4 16.50 -3.53 -0.24
N ILE A 5 17.68 -3.51 0.37
CA ILE A 5 18.10 -2.41 1.24
C ILE A 5 18.09 -1.09 0.47
N ALA A 6 18.61 -1.07 -0.76
CA ALA A 6 18.62 0.11 -1.60
C ALA A 6 17.20 0.63 -1.91
N GLU A 7 16.23 -0.24 -2.23
CA GLU A 7 14.84 0.16 -2.46
C GLU A 7 14.17 0.73 -1.19
N LEU A 8 14.39 0.11 -0.03
CA LEU A 8 13.85 0.59 1.24
C LEU A 8 14.47 1.94 1.66
N LEU A 9 15.78 2.11 1.42
CA LEU A 9 16.50 3.38 1.56
C LEU A 9 16.15 4.40 0.47
N ARG A 10 15.56 4.00 -0.65
CA ARG A 10 15.05 4.92 -1.66
C ARG A 10 13.67 5.44 -1.28
N LEU A 11 12.81 4.56 -0.75
CA LEU A 11 11.39 4.83 -0.57
C LEU A 11 11.01 5.33 0.83
N PHE A 12 11.47 4.65 1.89
CA PHE A 12 10.82 4.78 3.20
C PHE A 12 11.75 5.23 4.32
N VAL A 13 13.03 4.84 4.28
CA VAL A 13 13.95 5.07 5.42
C VAL A 13 14.52 6.49 5.43
N MET A 14 14.47 7.19 6.56
CA MET A 14 14.88 8.61 6.64
C MET A 14 16.39 8.85 6.66
N ASP A 15 17.17 7.89 7.19
CA ASP A 15 18.62 8.00 7.33
C ASP A 15 19.32 6.81 6.69
N ALA A 16 20.22 7.08 5.74
CA ALA A 16 21.02 6.05 5.09
C ALA A 16 21.94 5.30 6.08
N ALA A 17 22.30 5.90 7.21
CA ALA A 17 23.05 5.26 8.28
C ALA A 17 22.28 4.07 8.92
N ALA A 18 20.97 3.95 8.68
CA ALA A 18 20.16 2.84 9.17
C ALA A 18 20.34 1.53 8.37
N ALA A 19 21.13 1.52 7.30
CA ALA A 19 21.35 0.32 6.47
C ALA A 19 21.76 -0.94 7.26
N PRO A 20 22.66 -0.89 8.27
CA PRO A 20 23.00 -2.06 9.07
C PRO A 20 21.85 -2.55 9.94
N ALA A 21 21.04 -1.63 10.49
CA ALA A 21 19.85 -1.99 11.26
C ALA A 21 18.82 -2.69 10.38
N LEU A 22 18.63 -2.18 9.17
CA LEU A 22 17.76 -2.79 8.18
C LEU A 22 18.23 -4.20 7.78
N ALA A 23 19.53 -4.38 7.52
CA ALA A 23 20.09 -5.70 7.20
C ALA A 23 19.81 -6.76 8.29
N ARG A 24 19.92 -6.37 9.57
CA ARG A 24 19.58 -7.24 10.70
C ARG A 24 18.09 -7.59 10.74
N GLN A 25 17.22 -6.60 10.56
CA GLN A 25 15.78 -6.82 10.52
C GLN A 25 15.37 -7.76 9.39
N LEU A 26 15.94 -7.60 8.20
CA LEU A 26 15.69 -8.46 7.04
C LEU A 26 16.13 -9.92 7.25
N GLN A 27 17.02 -10.16 8.21
CA GLN A 27 17.44 -11.49 8.64
C GLN A 27 16.60 -12.04 9.81
N GLY A 28 15.57 -11.30 10.26
CA GLY A 28 14.71 -11.68 11.36
C GLY A 28 15.38 -11.52 12.73
N GLN A 29 16.47 -10.76 12.80
CA GLN A 29 17.15 -10.49 14.06
C GLN A 29 16.41 -9.37 14.80
N PRO A 30 16.29 -9.46 16.13
CA PRO A 30 15.70 -8.40 16.93
C PRO A 30 16.50 -7.09 16.79
N PRO A 31 15.88 -5.93 17.08
CA PRO A 31 16.60 -4.67 17.20
C PRO A 31 17.77 -4.84 18.18
N GLY A 32 18.92 -4.26 17.84
CA GLY A 32 20.17 -4.50 18.55
C GLY A 32 20.19 -3.68 19.85
N GLN A 33 20.77 -4.24 20.91
CA GLN A 33 20.80 -3.58 22.23
C GLN A 33 21.68 -2.31 22.26
N ASP A 34 22.61 -2.15 21.31
CA ASP A 34 23.69 -1.16 21.36
C ASP A 34 23.53 0.08 20.46
N GLY A 35 22.33 0.39 19.97
CA GLY A 35 22.19 1.58 19.13
C GLY A 35 20.78 1.88 18.67
N GLY A 36 19.96 2.39 19.60
CA GLY A 36 18.69 3.05 19.35
C GLY A 36 17.62 2.16 18.73
N ASP A 37 16.44 2.15 19.36
CA ASP A 37 15.18 1.78 18.69
C ASP A 37 14.84 2.89 17.68
N ALA A 38 15.76 3.12 16.73
CA ALA A 38 15.69 4.21 15.78
C ALA A 38 14.54 3.88 14.85
N ASP A 39 13.50 4.68 14.93
CA ASP A 39 12.38 4.64 14.01
C ASP A 39 12.92 4.79 12.59
N LEU A 40 13.01 3.67 11.85
CA LEU A 40 13.54 3.65 10.49
C LEU A 40 12.78 4.63 9.59
N LEU A 41 11.50 4.86 9.90
CA LEU A 41 10.59 5.67 9.11
C LEU A 41 10.63 7.15 9.51
N ALA A 42 11.22 7.51 10.67
CA ALA A 42 11.22 8.88 11.16
C ALA A 42 12.56 9.32 11.74
N ALA A 43 13.00 10.52 11.33
CA ALA A 43 14.19 11.17 11.89
C ALA A 43 13.90 12.64 12.14
N GLY A 44 14.26 13.16 13.32
CA GLY A 44 14.06 14.57 13.65
C GLY A 44 12.58 15.03 13.63
N GLY A 45 11.63 14.12 13.87
CA GLY A 45 10.19 14.40 13.80
C GLY A 45 9.62 14.50 12.38
N LEU A 46 10.43 14.23 11.35
CA LEU A 46 10.03 14.14 9.96
C LEU A 46 9.95 12.69 9.51
N THR A 47 9.11 12.41 8.52
CA THR A 47 9.01 11.11 7.85
C THR A 47 8.75 11.32 6.37
N ARG A 48 9.17 10.35 5.56
CA ARG A 48 8.79 10.25 4.15
C ARG A 48 7.96 9.01 3.85
N ALA A 49 7.58 8.26 4.87
CA ALA A 49 6.77 7.07 4.73
C ALA A 49 5.40 7.31 5.36
N VAL A 50 4.34 6.94 4.64
CA VAL A 50 2.99 6.87 5.18
C VAL A 50 2.54 5.42 5.12
N ALA A 51 2.33 4.83 6.29
CA ALA A 51 1.81 3.49 6.45
C ALA A 51 0.34 3.56 6.88
N ILE A 52 -0.55 2.97 6.08
CA ILE A 52 -2.00 2.97 6.32
C ILE A 52 -2.43 1.52 6.58
N PRO A 53 -2.62 1.12 7.86
CA PRO A 53 -2.99 -0.25 8.19
C PRO A 53 -4.50 -0.51 8.01
N PHE A 54 -4.79 -1.68 7.45
CA PHE A 54 -6.12 -2.27 7.24
C PHE A 54 -6.17 -3.60 7.98
N GLU A 55 -6.44 -3.52 9.28
CA GLU A 55 -6.43 -4.66 10.19
C GLU A 55 -7.74 -5.42 10.18
N LYS A 56 -7.68 -6.71 10.50
CA LYS A 56 -8.86 -7.52 10.74
C LYS A 56 -9.58 -7.03 11.99
N SER A 57 -10.88 -6.78 11.87
CA SER A 57 -11.77 -6.62 13.01
C SER A 57 -12.61 -7.88 13.19
N LYS A 58 -13.01 -8.16 14.44
CA LYS A 58 -13.97 -9.24 14.74
C LYS A 58 -15.34 -8.99 14.09
N ASP A 59 -15.64 -7.73 13.80
CA ASP A 59 -16.91 -7.28 13.23
C ASP A 59 -16.89 -7.22 11.70
N THR A 60 -15.76 -7.57 11.07
CA THR A 60 -15.54 -7.43 9.63
C THR A 60 -15.39 -8.81 8.98
N PRO A 61 -16.28 -9.20 8.04
CA PRO A 61 -16.15 -10.39 7.20
C PRO A 61 -14.73 -10.67 6.66
N ALA A 62 -14.42 -11.96 6.50
CA ALA A 62 -13.17 -12.38 5.87
C ALA A 62 -13.04 -11.77 4.47
N GLY A 63 -11.86 -11.24 4.16
CA GLY A 63 -11.55 -10.58 2.88
C GLY A 63 -11.99 -9.12 2.75
N GLU A 64 -12.87 -8.59 3.61
CA GLU A 64 -13.35 -7.20 3.46
C GLU A 64 -12.24 -6.16 3.73
N HIS A 65 -11.30 -6.47 4.63
CA HIS A 65 -10.13 -5.63 4.87
C HIS A 65 -9.19 -5.54 3.64
N TRP A 66 -9.17 -6.55 2.77
CA TRP A 66 -8.49 -6.46 1.47
C TRP A 66 -9.24 -5.55 0.50
N ALA A 67 -10.57 -5.68 0.44
CA ALA A 67 -11.40 -4.82 -0.41
C ALA A 67 -11.27 -3.34 -0.02
N GLN A 68 -11.33 -3.02 1.28
CA GLN A 68 -11.13 -1.67 1.81
C GLN A 68 -9.76 -1.09 1.44
N LEU A 69 -8.71 -1.92 1.49
CA LEU A 69 -7.37 -1.52 1.03
C LEU A 69 -7.37 -1.16 -0.46
N CYS A 70 -7.97 -2.01 -1.30
CA CYS A 70 -8.06 -1.77 -2.73
C CYS A 70 -8.84 -0.50 -3.06
N GLU A 71 -9.98 -0.28 -2.39
CA GLU A 71 -10.79 0.93 -2.56
C GLU A 71 -10.01 2.19 -2.21
N ALA A 72 -9.33 2.20 -1.06
CA ALA A 72 -8.51 3.34 -0.65
C ALA A 72 -7.33 3.57 -1.62
N ALA A 73 -6.64 2.50 -2.05
CA ALA A 73 -5.54 2.61 -3.02
C ALA A 73 -6.01 3.13 -4.39
N ASN A 74 -7.17 2.68 -4.85
CA ASN A 74 -7.75 3.12 -6.12
C ASN A 74 -8.19 4.57 -6.06
N ALA A 75 -8.85 4.99 -4.97
CA ALA A 75 -9.27 6.37 -4.80
C ALA A 75 -8.07 7.33 -4.73
N LEU A 76 -7.01 6.98 -3.98
CA LEU A 76 -5.78 7.77 -3.92
C LEU A 76 -5.13 7.94 -5.31
N GLN A 77 -5.12 6.90 -6.14
CA GLN A 77 -4.57 6.99 -7.50
C GLN A 77 -5.49 7.77 -8.45
N ALA A 78 -6.78 7.43 -8.50
CA ALA A 78 -7.72 7.98 -9.47
C ALA A 78 -8.11 9.44 -9.16
N GLU A 79 -8.29 9.78 -7.89
CA GLU A 79 -8.79 11.10 -7.48
C GLU A 79 -7.67 12.08 -7.12
N HIS A 80 -6.52 11.56 -6.68
CA HIS A 80 -5.40 12.38 -6.23
C HIS A 80 -4.12 12.21 -7.05
N GLY A 81 -4.12 11.36 -8.08
CA GLY A 81 -3.00 11.18 -8.99
C GLY A 81 -1.79 10.51 -8.36
N PHE A 82 -1.95 9.83 -7.22
CA PHE A 82 -0.82 9.19 -6.56
C PHE A 82 -0.26 8.06 -7.45
N PRO A 83 1.06 7.79 -7.43
CA PRO A 83 1.61 6.55 -7.95
C PRO A 83 1.04 5.33 -7.20
N ALA A 84 1.18 4.16 -7.81
CA ALA A 84 0.77 2.89 -7.22
C ALA A 84 1.51 2.66 -5.88
N PRO A 85 0.80 2.54 -4.74
CA PRO A 85 1.42 2.31 -3.45
C PRO A 85 1.96 0.88 -3.35
N ALA A 86 2.99 0.68 -2.50
CA ALA A 86 3.38 -0.67 -2.14
C ALA A 86 2.37 -1.27 -1.14
N VAL A 87 2.22 -2.59 -1.17
CA VAL A 87 1.26 -3.30 -0.33
C VAL A 87 1.98 -4.39 0.45
N SER A 88 1.64 -4.55 1.74
CA SER A 88 2.23 -5.58 2.58
C SER A 88 1.21 -6.31 3.43
N VAL A 89 1.60 -7.50 3.89
CA VAL A 89 0.95 -8.24 4.97
C VAL A 89 1.71 -8.01 6.28
N THR A 90 1.01 -7.95 7.42
CA THR A 90 1.57 -7.48 8.71
C THR A 90 1.32 -8.41 9.90
N GLY A 91 0.68 -9.56 9.69
CA GLY A 91 0.16 -10.43 10.74
C GLY A 91 -1.22 -10.01 11.26
N LEU A 92 -1.47 -8.70 11.36
CA LEU A 92 -2.76 -8.14 11.79
C LEU A 92 -3.73 -7.89 10.62
N GLY A 93 -3.21 -7.83 9.40
CA GLY A 93 -3.95 -7.51 8.19
C GLY A 93 -3.00 -6.99 7.13
N TYR A 94 -3.46 -6.02 6.33
CA TYR A 94 -2.66 -5.40 5.29
C TYR A 94 -2.18 -4.00 5.65
N CYS A 95 -1.21 -3.50 4.89
CA CYS A 95 -0.81 -2.10 4.97
C CYS A 95 -0.54 -1.55 3.56
N LEU A 96 -1.04 -0.34 3.30
CA LEU A 96 -0.60 0.49 2.17
C LEU A 96 0.59 1.33 2.60
N TRP A 97 1.61 1.35 1.76
CA TRP A 97 2.82 2.12 1.94
C TRP A 97 2.95 3.14 0.82
N ILE A 98 3.04 4.40 1.22
CA ILE A 98 3.23 5.53 0.32
C ILE A 98 4.58 6.15 0.65
N ALA A 99 5.44 6.27 -0.35
CA ALA A 99 6.70 7.01 -0.27
C ALA A 99 6.46 8.47 -0.66
N LEU A 100 7.01 9.41 0.09
CA LEU A 100 6.91 10.84 -0.18
C LEU A 100 8.25 11.35 -0.71
N ALA A 101 8.23 12.12 -1.81
CA ALA A 101 9.45 12.65 -2.40
C ALA A 101 10.14 13.68 -1.49
N ALA A 102 9.35 14.44 -0.72
CA ALA A 102 9.83 15.34 0.33
C ALA A 102 9.34 14.88 1.71
N PRO A 103 10.20 14.88 2.74
CA PRO A 103 9.79 14.50 4.08
C PRO A 103 8.83 15.54 4.67
N VAL A 104 7.84 15.07 5.41
CA VAL A 104 6.82 15.87 6.08
C VAL A 104 6.87 15.64 7.60
N PRO A 105 6.32 16.55 8.43
CA PRO A 105 6.16 16.29 9.86
C PRO A 105 5.42 14.98 10.12
N ALA A 106 5.94 14.14 11.01
CA ALA A 106 5.34 12.85 11.35
C ALA A 106 3.91 13.00 11.89
N ALA A 107 3.60 14.13 12.54
CA ALA A 107 2.23 14.47 12.95
C ALA A 107 1.29 14.69 11.75
N GLN A 108 1.78 15.32 10.68
CA GLN A 108 1.01 15.52 9.45
C GLN A 108 0.75 14.18 8.74
N ALA A 109 1.75 13.31 8.66
CA ALA A 109 1.59 11.96 8.14
C ALA A 109 0.52 11.16 8.92
N ARG A 110 0.58 11.16 10.26
CA ARG A 110 -0.45 10.53 11.11
C ARG A 110 -1.84 11.12 10.92
N GLN A 111 -1.94 12.44 10.71
CA GLN A 111 -3.21 13.09 10.39
C GLN A 111 -3.75 12.67 9.02
N PHE A 112 -2.89 12.52 8.02
CA PHE A 112 -3.28 11.99 6.71
C PHE A 112 -3.82 10.56 6.83
N VAL A 113 -3.11 9.66 7.53
CA VAL A 113 -3.57 8.28 7.79
C VAL A 113 -4.98 8.28 8.41
N ARG A 114 -5.23 9.11 9.41
CA ARG A 114 -6.55 9.25 10.02
C ARG A 114 -7.62 9.68 9.03
N ARG A 115 -7.33 10.65 8.17
CA ARG A 115 -8.29 11.13 7.16
C ARG A 115 -8.62 10.07 6.12
N VAL A 116 -7.60 9.37 5.62
CA VAL A 116 -7.80 8.22 4.71
C VAL A 116 -8.69 7.18 5.39
N ARG A 117 -8.36 6.79 6.63
CA ARG A 117 -9.17 5.79 7.35
C ARG A 117 -10.60 6.25 7.58
N GLN A 118 -10.85 7.54 7.81
CA GLN A 118 -12.20 8.08 7.93
C GLN A 118 -13.00 8.08 6.63
N ALA A 119 -12.34 8.20 5.48
CA ALA A 119 -13.00 8.18 4.18
C ALA A 119 -13.35 6.75 3.70
N TRP A 120 -12.53 5.75 4.04
CA TRP A 120 -12.63 4.41 3.44
C TRP A 120 -12.79 3.23 4.41
N LEU A 121 -12.68 3.44 5.73
CA LEU A 121 -13.00 2.39 6.72
C LEU A 121 -14.34 2.67 7.40
N PRO A 122 -15.04 1.62 7.86
CA PRO A 122 -16.23 1.78 8.67
C PRO A 122 -15.92 2.57 9.95
N GLU A 123 -16.89 3.33 10.46
CA GLU A 123 -16.71 4.32 11.52
C GLU A 123 -15.98 3.78 12.77
N GLY A 124 -16.30 2.54 13.19
CA GLY A 124 -15.64 1.89 14.31
C GLY A 124 -14.14 1.65 14.09
N ALA A 125 -13.78 1.14 12.91
CA ALA A 125 -12.38 0.92 12.55
C ALA A 125 -11.64 2.25 12.33
N ALA A 126 -12.30 3.24 11.72
CA ALA A 126 -11.73 4.57 11.49
C ALA A 126 -11.39 5.33 12.78
N ARG A 127 -12.17 5.12 13.86
CA ARG A 127 -11.94 5.76 15.18
C ARG A 127 -10.82 5.12 15.98
N ALA A 128 -10.48 3.86 15.73
CA ALA A 128 -9.38 3.18 16.41
C ALA A 128 -8.05 3.86 16.05
N GLU A 129 -7.15 4.03 17.03
CA GLU A 129 -5.82 4.58 16.78
C GLU A 129 -4.98 3.56 16.00
N ALA A 130 -4.61 3.92 14.77
CA ALA A 130 -3.75 3.09 13.93
C ALA A 130 -2.30 3.18 14.39
N LYS A 131 -1.74 2.05 14.82
CA LYS A 131 -0.29 1.93 15.05
C LYS A 131 0.40 1.76 13.71
N THR A 132 1.49 2.48 13.50
CA THR A 132 2.36 2.27 12.34
C THR A 132 3.02 0.89 12.47
N PRO A 133 2.77 -0.05 11.54
CA PRO A 133 3.44 -1.34 11.57
C PRO A 133 4.94 -1.16 11.28
N PRO A 134 5.81 -2.10 11.74
CA PRO A 134 7.21 -2.10 11.34
C PRO A 134 7.37 -2.21 9.82
N LEU A 135 8.42 -1.60 9.26
CA LEU A 135 8.71 -1.67 7.83
C LEU A 135 9.04 -3.11 7.42
N PRO A 136 8.33 -3.75 6.47
CA PRO A 136 8.65 -5.09 6.03
C PRO A 136 9.87 -5.13 5.09
N PRO A 137 10.47 -6.31 4.86
CA PRO A 137 10.31 -7.53 5.64
C PRO A 137 10.78 -7.43 7.08
N CYS A 138 10.01 -8.02 7.99
CA CYS A 138 10.39 -8.17 9.38
C CYS A 138 9.74 -9.41 10.00
N LEU A 139 10.44 -10.04 10.94
CA LEU A 139 9.92 -11.13 11.74
C LEU A 139 9.25 -10.56 12.98
N ASP A 140 7.98 -10.91 13.23
CA ASP A 140 7.39 -10.72 14.54
C ASP A 140 7.92 -11.79 15.49
N ALA A 141 8.73 -11.38 16.47
CA ALA A 141 9.34 -12.28 17.45
C ALA A 141 8.30 -12.99 18.34
N ALA A 142 7.11 -12.42 18.52
CA ALA A 142 6.07 -13.01 19.36
C ALA A 142 5.35 -14.17 18.65
N SER A 143 4.99 -13.99 17.38
CA SER A 143 4.27 -15.00 16.60
C SER A 143 5.16 -15.91 15.74
N GLY A 144 6.41 -15.52 15.49
CA GLY A 144 7.30 -16.23 14.56
C GLY A 144 6.93 -16.02 13.09
N ARG A 145 6.02 -15.09 12.80
CA ARG A 145 5.49 -14.84 11.45
C ARG A 145 6.13 -13.63 10.81
N TRP A 146 6.27 -13.68 9.49
CA TRP A 146 6.89 -12.64 8.70
C TRP A 146 5.87 -11.69 8.11
N ALA A 147 6.11 -10.40 8.28
CA ALA A 147 5.54 -9.35 7.44
C ALA A 147 6.35 -9.25 6.14
N ALA A 148 5.67 -8.98 5.02
CA ALA A 148 6.30 -8.94 3.70
C ALA A 148 5.51 -8.05 2.75
N PHE A 149 6.21 -7.43 1.80
CA PHE A 149 5.55 -6.85 0.63
C PHE A 149 4.99 -7.96 -0.25
N ILE A 150 3.82 -7.69 -0.83
CA ILE A 150 3.11 -8.62 -1.71
C ILE A 150 2.77 -7.92 -3.01
N HIS A 151 2.65 -8.70 -4.09
CA HIS A 151 2.02 -8.21 -5.31
C HIS A 151 0.53 -7.98 -5.04
N PRO A 152 -0.08 -6.86 -5.49
CA PRO A 152 -1.50 -6.60 -5.23
C PRO A 152 -2.43 -7.71 -5.75
N GLY A 153 -2.09 -8.32 -6.89
CA GLY A 153 -2.83 -9.47 -7.44
C GLY A 153 -2.81 -10.75 -6.58
N MET A 154 -2.05 -10.79 -5.49
CA MET A 154 -2.01 -11.92 -4.54
C MET A 154 -2.74 -11.62 -3.22
N GLY A 155 -3.27 -10.41 -3.03
CA GLY A 155 -3.83 -10.00 -1.73
C GLY A 155 -4.93 -10.91 -1.21
N ALA A 156 -5.86 -11.34 -2.06
CA ALA A 156 -6.95 -12.22 -1.66
C ALA A 156 -6.47 -13.56 -1.02
N SER A 157 -5.29 -14.06 -1.40
CA SER A 157 -4.72 -15.30 -0.83
C SER A 157 -4.28 -15.16 0.63
N PHE A 158 -4.13 -13.93 1.12
CA PHE A 158 -3.70 -13.61 2.49
C PHE A 158 -4.86 -13.19 3.39
N ALA A 159 -6.11 -13.32 2.91
CA ALA A 159 -7.30 -12.82 3.62
C ALA A 159 -7.50 -13.47 4.99
N ASP A 160 -7.11 -14.73 5.16
CA ASP A 160 -7.21 -15.46 6.43
C ASP A 160 -5.89 -15.47 7.20
N GLU A 161 -4.77 -15.53 6.48
CA GLU A 161 -3.43 -15.61 7.04
C GLU A 161 -2.56 -14.49 6.49
N PRO A 162 -2.71 -13.22 6.95
CA PRO A 162 -1.96 -12.08 6.44
C PRO A 162 -0.52 -12.08 6.96
N TRP A 163 0.24 -13.13 6.70
CA TRP A 163 1.63 -13.29 7.07
C TRP A 163 2.32 -14.37 6.22
N LEU A 164 3.62 -14.53 6.39
CA LEU A 164 4.38 -15.66 5.88
C LEU A 164 4.98 -16.47 7.03
N GLU A 165 4.99 -17.79 6.89
CA GLU A 165 5.63 -18.72 7.85
C GLU A 165 7.16 -18.77 7.68
N ILE A 166 7.68 -18.31 6.53
CA ILE A 166 9.11 -18.29 6.22
C ILE A 166 9.55 -16.90 5.75
N ALA A 167 10.85 -16.63 5.87
CA ALA A 167 11.43 -15.38 5.43
C ALA A 167 11.17 -15.15 3.92
N PRO A 168 10.66 -13.97 3.51
CA PRO A 168 10.40 -13.70 2.11
C PRO A 168 11.74 -13.56 1.33
N PRO A 169 11.83 -14.10 0.10
CA PRO A 169 13.04 -13.99 -0.71
C PRO A 169 13.41 -12.52 -0.97
N PRO A 170 14.64 -12.06 -0.63
CA PRO A 170 14.99 -10.64 -0.74
C PRO A 170 14.90 -10.08 -2.16
N LEU A 171 15.15 -10.91 -3.17
CA LEU A 171 15.07 -10.50 -4.57
C LEU A 171 13.63 -10.24 -5.01
N ALA A 172 12.69 -11.08 -4.57
CA ALA A 172 11.26 -10.89 -4.86
C ALA A 172 10.72 -9.64 -4.17
N GLN A 173 11.12 -9.42 -2.91
CA GLN A 173 10.75 -8.20 -2.17
C GLN A 173 11.27 -6.93 -2.86
N ALA A 174 12.52 -6.94 -3.34
CA ALA A 174 13.06 -5.83 -4.11
C ALA A 174 12.28 -5.59 -5.42
N ALA A 175 11.91 -6.67 -6.12
CA ALA A 175 11.14 -6.56 -7.36
C ALA A 175 9.74 -5.95 -7.15
N PHE A 176 9.10 -6.19 -6.00
CA PHE A 176 7.82 -5.54 -5.66
C PHE A 176 7.95 -4.03 -5.41
N LEU A 177 9.14 -3.55 -5.04
CA LEU A 177 9.40 -2.14 -4.73
C LEU A 177 9.99 -1.36 -5.91
N GLU A 178 10.60 -2.05 -6.87
CA GLU A 178 11.31 -1.43 -8.01
C GLU A 178 10.40 -0.56 -8.89
N GLY A 179 9.11 -0.90 -8.99
CA GLY A 179 8.10 -0.11 -9.70
C GLY A 179 7.32 0.88 -8.85
N VAL A 180 7.70 1.06 -7.58
CA VAL A 180 7.03 1.98 -6.66
C VAL A 180 7.72 3.34 -6.73
N ASP A 181 6.92 4.38 -6.96
CA ASP A 181 7.36 5.76 -7.04
C ASP A 181 6.97 6.56 -5.79
N SER A 182 7.69 7.65 -5.57
CA SER A 182 7.37 8.60 -4.49
C SER A 182 6.35 9.62 -4.95
N VAL A 183 5.36 9.91 -4.11
CA VAL A 183 4.35 10.97 -4.32
C VAL A 183 5.03 12.34 -4.32
N ALA A 184 4.69 13.18 -5.29
CA ALA A 184 5.21 14.54 -5.36
C ALA A 184 4.66 15.41 -4.21
N PRO A 185 5.42 16.43 -3.74
CA PRO A 185 4.97 17.28 -2.63
C PRO A 185 3.62 17.97 -2.89
N GLU A 186 3.36 18.35 -4.15
CA GLU A 186 2.14 19.03 -4.57
C GLU A 186 0.94 18.10 -4.54
N GLU A 187 1.10 16.87 -5.02
CA GLU A 187 0.07 15.81 -5.01
C GLU A 187 -0.32 15.48 -3.57
N PHE A 188 0.67 15.28 -2.69
CA PHE A 188 0.41 15.00 -1.28
C PHE A 188 -0.31 16.17 -0.59
N ALA A 189 0.12 17.41 -0.83
CA ALA A 189 -0.51 18.59 -0.24
C ALA A 189 -1.97 18.76 -0.72
N ALA A 190 -2.23 18.54 -2.02
CA ALA A 190 -3.56 18.60 -2.60
C ALA A 190 -4.50 17.53 -2.01
N ALA A 191 -4.04 16.27 -1.93
CA ALA A 191 -4.79 15.18 -1.34
C ALA A 191 -5.07 15.42 0.16
N PHE A 192 -4.06 15.87 0.91
CA PHE A 192 -4.21 16.20 2.32
C PHE A 192 -5.28 17.28 2.54
N ALA A 193 -5.30 18.33 1.71
CA ALA A 193 -6.29 19.39 1.79
C ALA A 193 -7.70 18.93 1.36
N ALA A 194 -7.80 18.09 0.33
CA ALA A 194 -9.07 17.53 -0.14
C ALA A 194 -9.75 16.67 0.94
N LEU A 195 -9.00 15.71 1.51
CA LEU A 195 -9.48 14.83 2.59
C LEU A 195 -9.74 15.55 3.92
N GLY A 196 -9.29 16.80 4.05
CA GLY A 196 -9.50 17.63 5.24
C GLY A 196 -10.77 18.48 5.18
N ARG A 197 -11.42 18.60 4.01
CA ARG A 197 -12.67 19.34 3.90
C ARG A 197 -13.80 18.47 4.44
N PRO A 198 -14.61 18.96 5.39
CA PRO A 198 -15.88 18.29 5.68
C PRO A 198 -16.68 18.27 4.38
N GLU A 199 -17.28 17.13 4.07
CA GLU A 199 -18.15 17.01 2.91
C GLU A 199 -19.24 18.07 3.05
N ALA A 200 -19.17 19.09 2.20
CA ALA A 200 -20.13 20.18 2.25
C ALA A 200 -21.50 19.54 1.97
N ALA A 201 -22.42 19.62 2.93
CA ALA A 201 -23.82 19.31 2.71
C ALA A 201 -24.27 19.95 1.38
N PRO A 202 -25.06 19.24 0.55
CA PRO A 202 -25.33 19.67 -0.82
C PRO A 202 -25.79 21.11 -0.82
N ALA A 203 -24.97 21.98 -1.40
CA ALA A 203 -25.29 23.37 -1.57
C ALA A 203 -26.57 23.43 -2.41
N LEU A 204 -27.65 23.92 -1.79
CA LEU A 204 -28.90 24.25 -2.49
C LEU A 204 -28.54 25.02 -3.76
N ALA A 205 -29.04 24.49 -4.88
CA ALA A 205 -28.80 24.96 -6.23
C ALA A 205 -28.81 26.49 -6.33
N GLN A 206 -27.73 27.06 -6.86
CA GLN A 206 -27.75 28.39 -7.46
C GLN A 206 -27.75 28.24 -8.98
N PRO A 207 -28.54 29.04 -9.71
CA PRO A 207 -28.86 28.79 -11.11
C PRO A 207 -27.66 28.98 -12.04
N ALA A 208 -27.61 28.08 -13.03
CA ALA A 208 -26.61 27.98 -14.08
C ALA A 208 -26.50 29.25 -14.93
N THR A 209 -25.27 29.69 -15.19
CA THR A 209 -24.94 30.46 -16.39
C THR A 209 -24.36 29.50 -17.42
N VAL A 210 -25.12 29.30 -18.50
CA VAL A 210 -24.74 28.48 -19.65
C VAL A 210 -23.75 29.27 -20.50
N ALA A 211 -22.54 28.77 -20.67
CA ALA A 211 -21.65 29.16 -21.75
C ALA A 211 -21.38 27.92 -22.63
N VAL A 212 -21.79 28.02 -23.89
CA VAL A 212 -21.70 26.96 -24.92
C VAL A 212 -20.25 26.78 -25.39
N GLN A 213 -19.92 25.53 -25.66
CA GLN A 213 -18.61 24.90 -25.88
C GLN A 213 -17.95 25.18 -27.25
N ALA A 214 -16.66 24.82 -27.36
CA ALA A 214 -16.13 24.12 -28.54
C ALA A 214 -15.06 23.08 -28.12
N PRO A 215 -15.03 21.87 -28.73
CA PRO A 215 -14.24 20.73 -28.26
C PRO A 215 -12.84 20.69 -28.90
N ALA A 216 -11.85 20.17 -28.15
CA ALA A 216 -10.53 19.81 -28.66
C ALA A 216 -10.13 18.42 -28.11
N PRO A 217 -9.35 17.63 -28.87
CA PRO A 217 -9.34 16.16 -28.79
C PRO A 217 -8.58 15.61 -27.58
N ALA A 218 -9.05 14.45 -27.13
CA ALA A 218 -8.45 13.64 -26.08
C ALA A 218 -7.06 13.16 -26.48
N ALA A 219 -6.04 13.64 -25.78
CA ALA A 219 -4.74 12.99 -25.73
C ALA A 219 -4.84 11.80 -24.77
N ALA A 220 -4.67 10.60 -25.31
CA ALA A 220 -4.66 9.35 -24.57
C ALA A 220 -3.55 9.38 -23.50
N ALA A 221 -3.96 9.31 -22.24
CA ALA A 221 -3.07 8.96 -21.13
C ALA A 221 -2.57 7.52 -21.32
N PRO A 222 -1.32 7.21 -20.93
CA PRO A 222 -0.85 5.84 -20.96
C PRO A 222 -1.68 5.00 -19.99
N ALA A 223 -2.22 3.88 -20.48
CA ALA A 223 -3.00 2.94 -19.71
C ALA A 223 -2.12 2.26 -18.65
N GLY A 224 -2.02 2.87 -17.47
CA GLY A 224 -1.66 2.19 -16.24
C GLY A 224 -2.86 1.39 -15.78
N LEU A 225 -2.72 0.07 -15.72
CA LEU A 225 -3.76 -0.83 -15.26
C LEU A 225 -4.25 -0.42 -13.86
N LEU A 226 -5.49 0.04 -13.78
CA LEU A 226 -6.22 0.15 -12.52
C LEU A 226 -6.42 -1.27 -11.95
N LEU A 227 -6.31 -1.42 -10.63
CA LEU A 227 -6.38 -2.72 -9.94
C LEU A 227 -7.68 -3.51 -10.22
N ALA A 228 -8.76 -2.82 -10.61
CA ALA A 228 -10.07 -3.43 -10.86
C ALA A 228 -10.32 -3.83 -12.33
N ASP A 229 -9.54 -3.30 -13.27
CA ASP A 229 -9.78 -3.47 -14.72
C ASP A 229 -8.82 -4.46 -15.38
N ALA A 230 -7.98 -5.14 -14.60
CA ALA A 230 -7.15 -6.23 -15.11
C ALA A 230 -8.05 -7.43 -15.42
N THR A 231 -8.54 -7.51 -16.65
CA THR A 231 -9.18 -8.73 -17.14
C THR A 231 -8.16 -9.87 -17.12
N LEU A 232 -8.63 -11.12 -17.06
CA LEU A 232 -7.75 -12.29 -17.17
C LEU A 232 -6.89 -12.24 -18.45
N GLU A 233 -7.45 -11.67 -19.52
CA GLU A 233 -6.75 -11.45 -20.80
C GLU A 233 -5.63 -10.40 -20.71
N ASP A 234 -5.82 -9.34 -19.91
CA ASP A 234 -4.77 -8.34 -19.64
C ASP A 234 -3.63 -8.91 -18.82
N ILE A 235 -3.96 -9.75 -17.83
CA ILE A 235 -2.97 -10.47 -17.01
C ILE A 235 -2.15 -11.42 -17.89
N VAL A 236 -2.80 -12.21 -18.74
CA VAL A 236 -2.12 -13.15 -19.66
C VAL A 236 -1.24 -12.40 -20.67
N ARG A 237 -1.73 -11.30 -21.25
CA ARG A 237 -0.96 -10.45 -22.16
C ARG A 237 0.26 -9.82 -21.49
N HIS A 238 0.13 -9.38 -20.24
CA HIS A 238 1.24 -8.83 -19.47
C HIS A 238 2.30 -9.89 -19.13
N LEU A 239 1.87 -11.11 -18.75
CA LEU A 239 2.78 -12.21 -18.45
C LEU A 239 3.53 -12.71 -19.70
N HIS A 240 2.84 -12.80 -20.85
CA HIS A 240 3.48 -13.13 -22.12
C HIS A 240 4.47 -12.06 -22.58
N ALA A 241 4.18 -10.77 -22.35
CA ALA A 241 5.13 -9.68 -22.63
C ALA A 241 6.41 -9.78 -21.77
N ARG A 242 6.40 -10.54 -20.68
CA ARG A 242 7.55 -10.82 -19.80
C ARG A 242 8.12 -12.23 -19.97
N ASN A 243 7.73 -12.97 -21.02
CA ASN A 243 8.14 -14.37 -21.28
C ASN A 243 7.80 -15.34 -20.13
N ILE A 244 6.72 -15.10 -19.40
CA ILE A 244 6.22 -16.00 -18.35
C ILE A 244 5.00 -16.73 -18.92
N GLU A 245 5.09 -18.05 -19.08
CA GLU A 245 3.94 -18.88 -19.46
C GLU A 245 3.06 -19.17 -18.23
N PRO A 246 1.82 -18.65 -18.19
CA PRO A 246 0.91 -18.96 -17.09
C PRO A 246 0.35 -20.37 -17.27
N THR A 247 0.84 -21.34 -16.49
CA THR A 247 0.21 -22.67 -16.43
C THR A 247 -0.98 -22.64 -15.47
N PHE A 248 -2.17 -22.33 -15.97
CA PHE A 248 -3.41 -22.49 -15.21
C PHE A 248 -3.92 -23.92 -15.33
N ARG A 249 -3.71 -24.74 -14.29
CA ARG A 249 -4.28 -26.09 -14.23
C ARG A 249 -5.67 -26.04 -13.58
N HIS A 250 -6.71 -25.94 -14.40
CA HIS A 250 -8.08 -26.15 -13.94
C HIS A 250 -8.30 -27.65 -13.72
N LEU A 251 -8.36 -28.09 -12.47
CA LEU A 251 -8.82 -29.44 -12.13
C LEU A 251 -10.35 -29.43 -12.17
N LEU A 252 -10.94 -30.07 -13.19
CA LEU A 252 -12.37 -30.36 -13.20
C LEU A 252 -12.68 -31.36 -12.05
N PRO A 253 -13.78 -31.20 -11.30
CA PRO A 253 -14.21 -32.23 -10.37
C PRO A 253 -14.49 -33.52 -11.16
N ALA A 254 -13.95 -34.63 -10.66
CA ALA A 254 -14.21 -35.94 -11.25
C ALA A 254 -15.73 -36.19 -11.26
N PRO A 255 -16.32 -36.73 -12.34
CA PRO A 255 -17.72 -37.12 -12.31
C PRO A 255 -17.88 -38.26 -11.30
N ASP A 256 -18.69 -38.05 -10.27
CA ASP A 256 -19.13 -39.10 -9.37
C ASP A 256 -19.74 -40.24 -10.20
N GLY A 257 -19.06 -41.37 -10.20
CA GLY A 257 -19.51 -42.62 -10.81
C GLY A 257 -20.71 -43.18 -10.06
N ARG A 258 -21.66 -43.71 -10.83
CA ARG A 258 -22.82 -44.48 -10.37
C ARG A 258 -22.46 -45.62 -9.41
#